data_AF-A0A8B9B2C8-F1
#
_entry.id   AF-A0A8B9B2C8-F1
#
_cell.length_a   1.000
_cell.length_b   1.000
_cell.length_c   1.000
_cell.angle_alpha   90.00
_cell.angle_beta   90.00
_cell.angle_gamma   90.00
#
_symmetry.space_group_name_H-M   'P 1'
#
loop_
_entity.id
_entity.type
_entity.pdbx_description
1 polymer ?
#
loop_
_entity_poly.entity_id
_entity_poly.type
_entity_poly.pdbx_seq_one_letter_code
_entity_poly.pdbx_strand_id
1 'polypeptide(L)'
;MRRLKGGHLNAPKTGWSLRQASLRFPLCLKEVLDDDAVLSDVDDDDANTAPASSGEPPSADDRCRVHNLLAELEQERRARKAAEGELSRLQSTHNRLKAFAQDVIRKRDDALREKEDTARSAARAAVELAEAVRLKDEAVRQKDALRSEVESAAQMLVSGIEKFSGKVADFKNFSAGGLPRSEKHTGMPAVAYGVVKRADEIVEELVKQIDAAAKSRDAAREQVEQRNYEIAIEVSELEATIGGLREEVSKKGSEIERLEKLVTERDAKIYILEMENSKLRQFSEDFDSKSRSLETKIQSQRPLLIGQLNHMSKAYEQIHDIIRIADAGTLDQSELLDSLSLGKEMDVDENLQTLFETSVSIYKLAKVAVHKVREKMEEKGQETRVLRDKVDELLVEKQHVGTLLRSALSSKTDKVLEMAENVLREAGIDLRLNGHGRHGVEEREDDDEVYTLAGALQNTVKASQLEIVELQHLVEALRAESSLLKAHVDSQAKEISQQKQQIKELKEKDQMANESVEGLLTDIAAAEEEIVRWKTAAEQEAAAGRAVEQEFLTQVCSQSSFYFIHAMYLFGIENIDS
;
A
#
# COMPACT_ATOMS: atom_id res chain seq x y z
N MET A 1 -14.42 -49.52 28.35
CA MET A 1 -13.66 -50.20 29.44
C MET A 1 -14.45 -50.04 30.75
N ARG A 2 -14.55 -51.04 31.64
CA ARG A 2 -13.76 -51.23 32.89
C ARG A 2 -13.51 -49.92 33.68
N ARG A 3 -13.71 -49.84 35.03
CA ARG A 3 -14.08 -50.85 36.05
C ARG A 3 -14.45 -50.21 37.43
N LEU A 4 -15.45 -50.77 38.12
CA LEU A 4 -15.55 -51.13 39.58
C LEU A 4 -15.18 -50.17 40.75
N LYS A 5 -15.81 -50.49 41.90
CA LYS A 5 -15.61 -50.03 43.32
C LYS A 5 -16.33 -48.72 43.71
N GLY A 6 -16.96 -48.57 44.89
CA GLY A 6 -17.32 -49.53 45.96
C GLY A 6 -16.52 -49.36 47.27
N GLY A 7 -17.22 -49.09 48.38
CA GLY A 7 -16.67 -48.95 49.74
C GLY A 7 -17.77 -48.89 50.83
N HIS A 8 -17.47 -49.42 52.03
CA HIS A 8 -18.38 -49.51 53.20
C HIS A 8 -18.15 -48.39 54.24
N LEU A 9 -19.13 -48.19 55.13
CA LEU A 9 -19.02 -48.14 56.62
C LEU A 9 -20.40 -47.75 57.21
N ASN A 10 -21.19 -48.67 57.77
CA ASN A 10 -21.28 -49.08 59.19
C ASN A 10 -21.87 -48.07 60.20
N ALA A 11 -23.13 -48.36 60.58
CA ALA A 11 -23.83 -48.37 61.89
C ALA A 11 -22.97 -48.25 63.18
N PRO A 12 -23.52 -48.00 64.43
CA PRO A 12 -24.68 -48.74 65.00
C PRO A 12 -25.54 -48.06 66.12
N LYS A 13 -26.43 -48.88 66.76
CA LYS A 13 -27.08 -48.78 68.10
C LYS A 13 -28.51 -48.16 68.18
N THR A 14 -29.47 -48.64 69.01
CA THR A 14 -29.59 -49.85 69.88
C THR A 14 -31.03 -50.15 70.34
N GLY A 15 -31.41 -51.44 70.43
CA GLY A 15 -32.45 -52.00 71.36
C GLY A 15 -33.93 -51.78 70.99
N TRP A 16 -34.92 -52.46 71.60
CA TRP A 16 -34.93 -53.34 72.80
C TRP A 16 -35.79 -54.64 72.62
N SER A 17 -35.47 -55.67 73.43
CA SER A 17 -36.22 -56.86 73.93
C SER A 17 -37.65 -57.15 73.39
N LEU A 18 -38.06 -58.34 72.89
CA LEU A 18 -37.86 -59.76 73.28
C LEU A 18 -38.77 -60.24 74.45
N ARG A 19 -39.77 -61.11 74.16
CA ARG A 19 -40.15 -62.36 74.90
C ARG A 19 -41.37 -63.11 74.30
N GLN A 20 -41.36 -64.43 74.46
CA GLN A 20 -42.50 -65.36 74.27
C GLN A 20 -43.04 -65.79 75.66
N ALA A 21 -44.25 -66.37 75.71
CA ALA A 21 -44.53 -67.74 76.21
C ALA A 21 -45.83 -67.97 77.02
N SER A 22 -46.37 -69.19 76.87
CA SER A 22 -47.09 -70.02 77.86
C SER A 22 -48.47 -69.62 78.45
N LEU A 23 -49.50 -70.30 77.94
CA LEU A 23 -50.40 -71.23 78.67
C LEU A 23 -50.44 -71.18 80.22
N ARG A 24 -51.66 -71.13 80.82
CA ARG A 24 -52.23 -72.27 81.59
C ARG A 24 -53.72 -72.12 82.04
N PHE A 25 -54.37 -73.29 82.15
CA PHE A 25 -55.61 -73.65 82.89
C PHE A 25 -55.49 -73.43 84.42
N PRO A 26 -56.58 -73.35 85.23
CA PRO A 26 -57.20 -74.59 85.80
C PRO A 26 -58.68 -74.58 86.30
N LEU A 27 -59.36 -75.75 86.13
CA LEU A 27 -60.23 -76.49 87.10
C LEU A 27 -61.53 -75.86 87.70
N CYS A 28 -62.49 -76.59 88.31
CA CYS A 28 -63.08 -77.97 88.18
C CYS A 28 -64.23 -78.16 89.24
N LEU A 29 -64.88 -79.35 89.28
CA LEU A 29 -65.89 -79.86 90.25
C LEU A 29 -67.33 -79.28 90.10
N LYS A 30 -68.43 -80.03 90.33
CA LYS A 30 -68.61 -81.47 90.69
C LYS A 30 -69.94 -82.11 90.20
N GLU A 31 -69.93 -83.44 90.24
CA GLU A 31 -70.98 -84.49 90.28
C GLU A 31 -72.42 -84.12 90.75
N VAL A 32 -73.42 -84.90 90.29
CA VAL A 32 -74.11 -85.98 91.07
C VAL A 32 -74.87 -86.92 90.11
N LEU A 33 -75.24 -88.12 90.58
CA LEU A 33 -75.88 -89.24 89.85
C LEU A 33 -77.42 -89.20 89.95
N ASP A 34 -78.12 -90.11 89.26
CA ASP A 34 -78.85 -91.23 89.91
C ASP A 34 -79.42 -92.22 88.86
N ASP A 35 -79.61 -93.48 89.28
CA ASP A 35 -80.14 -94.62 88.50
C ASP A 35 -81.56 -95.00 88.99
N ASP A 36 -82.39 -95.61 88.13
CA ASP A 36 -83.41 -96.63 88.47
C ASP A 36 -83.94 -97.28 87.14
N ALA A 37 -84.15 -98.59 86.89
CA ALA A 37 -84.37 -99.81 87.70
C ALA A 37 -85.86 -100.06 88.08
N VAL A 38 -86.53 -101.23 87.93
CA VAL A 38 -86.36 -102.49 87.13
C VAL A 38 -87.75 -103.23 87.03
N LEU A 39 -87.86 -104.32 86.24
CA LEU A 39 -88.84 -105.48 86.35
C LEU A 39 -90.36 -105.22 86.11
N SER A 40 -91.25 -106.21 85.89
CA SER A 40 -91.19 -107.57 85.27
C SER A 40 -92.60 -108.17 85.02
N ASP A 41 -92.69 -109.38 84.45
CA ASP A 41 -93.87 -110.28 84.36
C ASP A 41 -94.49 -110.65 85.74
N VAL A 42 -95.71 -111.24 85.72
CA VAL A 42 -96.11 -112.53 86.39
C VAL A 42 -97.67 -112.75 86.46
N ASP A 43 -98.12 -113.79 85.75
CA ASP A 43 -99.04 -114.90 86.08
C ASP A 43 -100.52 -114.75 86.57
N ASP A 44 -101.42 -115.38 85.79
CA ASP A 44 -102.34 -116.51 86.11
C ASP A 44 -103.72 -116.47 86.85
N ASP A 45 -104.55 -117.43 86.37
CA ASP A 45 -105.53 -118.35 87.01
C ASP A 45 -106.98 -118.02 87.44
N ASP A 46 -107.91 -118.48 86.58
CA ASP A 46 -108.83 -119.63 86.79
C ASP A 46 -110.06 -119.52 87.75
N ALA A 47 -110.67 -120.68 88.09
CA ALA A 47 -111.86 -120.93 88.92
C ALA A 47 -113.26 -120.83 88.25
N ASN A 48 -113.41 -121.62 87.19
CA ASN A 48 -114.64 -122.29 86.72
C ASN A 48 -115.58 -122.88 87.83
N THR A 49 -116.80 -123.30 87.43
CA THR A 49 -117.63 -124.44 87.96
C THR A 49 -119.01 -124.12 88.61
N ALA A 50 -120.02 -124.95 88.32
CA ALA A 50 -121.38 -124.97 88.92
C ALA A 50 -121.45 -125.91 90.17
N PRO A 51 -122.61 -126.24 90.81
CA PRO A 51 -123.57 -127.24 90.25
C PRO A 51 -125.04 -127.23 90.82
N ALA A 52 -125.78 -128.32 90.50
CA ALA A 52 -126.81 -129.01 91.33
C ALA A 52 -128.30 -128.53 91.42
N SER A 53 -129.19 -129.29 90.75
CA SER A 53 -130.18 -130.26 91.33
C SER A 53 -130.47 -130.15 92.85
N SER A 54 -131.68 -130.36 93.41
CA SER A 54 -133.05 -130.68 92.91
C SER A 54 -134.03 -130.78 94.10
N GLY A 55 -135.35 -130.62 93.91
CA GLY A 55 -136.35 -131.14 94.88
C GLY A 55 -137.73 -130.46 94.92
N GLU A 56 -138.76 -131.19 94.48
CA GLU A 56 -140.21 -131.14 94.84
C GLU A 56 -141.03 -129.80 94.74
N PRO A 57 -142.38 -129.86 94.64
CA PRO A 57 -143.18 -128.73 94.16
C PRO A 57 -143.99 -127.99 95.26
N PRO A 58 -143.87 -126.65 95.38
CA PRO A 58 -144.79 -125.81 96.13
C PRO A 58 -145.98 -125.30 95.29
N SER A 59 -146.88 -124.56 95.95
CA SER A 59 -148.20 -124.18 95.44
C SER A 59 -148.19 -123.11 94.32
N ALA A 60 -149.37 -122.75 93.81
CA ALA A 60 -149.49 -121.92 92.61
C ALA A 60 -148.99 -120.46 92.75
N ASP A 61 -148.82 -119.96 93.98
CA ASP A 61 -148.52 -118.54 94.27
C ASP A 61 -147.04 -118.17 94.00
N ASP A 62 -146.11 -119.08 94.33
CA ASP A 62 -144.66 -118.81 94.26
C ASP A 62 -144.15 -118.51 92.84
N ARG A 63 -144.79 -119.08 91.81
CA ARG A 63 -144.38 -118.90 90.40
C ARG A 63 -144.48 -117.45 89.92
N CYS A 64 -145.36 -116.63 90.50
CA CYS A 64 -145.53 -115.25 90.09
C CYS A 64 -144.37 -114.34 90.56
N ARG A 65 -143.79 -114.62 91.74
CA ARG A 65 -142.68 -113.80 92.29
C ARG A 65 -141.39 -113.95 91.49
N VAL A 66 -141.05 -115.17 91.07
CA VAL A 66 -139.82 -115.46 90.32
C VAL A 66 -139.79 -114.75 88.97
N HIS A 67 -140.94 -114.66 88.27
CA HIS A 67 -141.02 -114.01 86.96
C HIS A 67 -140.78 -112.48 87.05
N ASN A 68 -141.18 -111.83 88.14
CA ASN A 68 -140.97 -110.40 88.32
C ASN A 68 -139.48 -110.06 88.58
N LEU A 69 -138.81 -110.81 89.47
CA LEU A 69 -137.40 -110.59 89.79
C LEU A 69 -136.47 -110.78 88.57
N LEU A 70 -136.80 -111.71 87.67
CA LEU A 70 -136.07 -111.88 86.41
C LEU A 70 -136.23 -110.68 85.46
N ALA A 71 -137.39 -110.01 85.46
CA ALA A 71 -137.61 -108.83 84.63
C ALA A 71 -136.80 -107.61 85.13
N GLU A 72 -136.75 -107.39 86.46
CA GLU A 72 -135.96 -106.33 87.08
C GLU A 72 -134.45 -106.51 86.83
N LEU A 73 -133.93 -107.72 87.02
CA LEU A 73 -132.51 -108.02 86.81
C LEU A 73 -132.08 -107.83 85.34
N GLU A 74 -132.97 -108.16 84.40
CA GLU A 74 -132.75 -107.94 82.96
C GLU A 74 -132.90 -106.45 82.57
N GLN A 75 -133.61 -105.64 83.34
CA GLN A 75 -133.65 -104.18 83.18
C GLN A 75 -132.37 -103.51 83.70
N GLU A 76 -131.89 -103.91 84.88
CA GLU A 76 -130.64 -103.45 85.49
C GLU A 76 -129.41 -103.73 84.60
N ARG A 77 -129.38 -104.88 83.92
CA ARG A 77 -128.33 -105.22 82.93
C ARG A 77 -128.32 -104.29 81.73
N ARG A 78 -129.49 -103.83 81.26
CA ARG A 78 -129.57 -102.85 80.16
C ARG A 78 -129.12 -101.46 80.60
N ALA A 79 -129.41 -101.08 81.84
CA ALA A 79 -128.96 -99.81 82.42
C ALA A 79 -127.42 -99.72 82.53
N ARG A 80 -126.75 -100.78 83.00
CA ARG A 80 -125.27 -100.83 83.04
C ARG A 80 -124.63 -100.63 81.67
N LYS A 81 -125.06 -101.39 80.65
CA LYS A 81 -124.51 -101.26 79.28
C LYS A 81 -124.70 -99.87 78.69
N ALA A 82 -125.77 -99.16 79.02
CA ALA A 82 -125.97 -97.78 78.60
C ALA A 82 -124.96 -96.83 79.27
N ALA A 83 -124.72 -96.98 80.58
CA ALA A 83 -123.76 -96.18 81.33
C ALA A 83 -122.30 -96.42 80.88
N GLU A 84 -121.92 -97.69 80.63
CA GLU A 84 -120.61 -98.08 80.09
C GLU A 84 -120.34 -97.45 78.70
N GLY A 85 -121.38 -97.38 77.86
CA GLY A 85 -121.31 -96.73 76.55
C GLY A 85 -121.05 -95.22 76.64
N GLU A 86 -121.77 -94.51 77.50
CA GLU A 86 -121.57 -93.06 77.69
C GLU A 86 -120.24 -92.73 78.40
N LEU A 87 -119.75 -93.58 79.31
CA LEU A 87 -118.42 -93.40 79.92
C LEU A 87 -117.30 -93.54 78.85
N SER A 88 -117.40 -94.55 77.99
CA SER A 88 -116.49 -94.74 76.85
C SER A 88 -116.53 -93.55 75.89
N ARG A 89 -117.73 -93.02 75.63
CA ARG A 89 -117.93 -91.81 74.82
C ARG A 89 -117.26 -90.59 75.46
N LEU A 90 -117.44 -90.35 76.76
CA LEU A 90 -116.80 -89.25 77.50
C LEU A 90 -115.27 -89.34 77.41
N GLN A 91 -114.70 -90.52 77.64
CA GLN A 91 -113.26 -90.76 77.58
C GLN A 91 -112.68 -90.42 76.20
N SER A 92 -113.39 -90.74 75.12
CA SER A 92 -112.99 -90.34 73.75
C SER A 92 -112.94 -88.82 73.57
N THR A 93 -113.90 -88.08 74.13
CA THR A 93 -113.94 -86.61 74.04
C THR A 93 -112.85 -85.94 74.87
N HIS A 94 -112.55 -86.47 76.06
CA HIS A 94 -111.45 -86.00 76.91
C HIS A 94 -110.09 -86.16 76.20
N ASN A 95 -109.83 -87.33 75.61
CA ASN A 95 -108.60 -87.57 74.86
C ASN A 95 -108.46 -86.62 73.66
N ARG A 96 -109.55 -86.33 72.94
CA ARG A 96 -109.54 -85.36 71.83
C ARG A 96 -109.25 -83.93 72.27
N LEU A 97 -109.77 -83.52 73.44
CA LEU A 97 -109.49 -82.20 74.02
C LEU A 97 -108.04 -82.08 74.51
N LYS A 98 -107.49 -83.15 75.12
CA LYS A 98 -106.10 -83.21 75.57
C LYS A 98 -105.11 -83.06 74.41
N ALA A 99 -105.35 -83.73 73.29
CA ALA A 99 -104.56 -83.57 72.07
C ALA A 99 -104.61 -82.13 71.53
N PHE A 100 -105.80 -81.53 71.44
CA PHE A 100 -105.97 -80.15 70.98
C PHE A 100 -105.22 -79.13 71.87
N ALA A 101 -105.25 -79.30 73.19
CA ALA A 101 -104.51 -78.44 74.12
C ALA A 101 -102.98 -78.51 73.93
N GLN A 102 -102.44 -79.71 73.68
CA GLN A 102 -101.01 -79.90 73.39
C GLN A 102 -100.61 -79.25 72.05
N ASP A 103 -101.46 -79.36 71.02
CA ASP A 103 -101.26 -78.75 69.71
C ASP A 103 -101.21 -77.21 69.76
N VAL A 104 -102.06 -76.59 70.60
CA VAL A 104 -102.07 -75.13 70.82
C VAL A 104 -100.80 -74.65 71.53
N ILE A 105 -100.33 -75.38 72.55
CA ILE A 105 -99.07 -75.07 73.25
C ILE A 105 -97.90 -75.16 72.26
N ARG A 106 -97.83 -76.22 71.45
CA ARG A 106 -96.77 -76.43 70.45
C ARG A 106 -96.69 -75.26 69.46
N LYS A 107 -97.82 -74.85 68.89
CA LYS A 107 -97.91 -73.72 67.94
C LYS A 107 -97.46 -72.38 68.55
N ARG A 108 -97.71 -72.14 69.85
CA ARG A 108 -97.18 -70.97 70.56
C ARG A 108 -95.65 -70.98 70.63
N ASP A 109 -95.07 -72.13 70.98
CA ASP A 109 -93.63 -72.26 71.22
C ASP A 109 -92.82 -72.30 69.92
N ASP A 110 -93.43 -72.81 68.84
CA ASP A 110 -92.89 -72.69 67.47
C ASP A 110 -92.90 -71.22 67.00
N ALA A 111 -94.02 -70.50 67.15
CA ALA A 111 -94.11 -69.08 66.78
C ALA A 111 -93.19 -68.16 67.60
N LEU A 112 -92.91 -68.50 68.88
CA LEU A 112 -91.92 -67.79 69.69
C LEU A 112 -90.49 -68.00 69.16
N ARG A 113 -90.15 -69.21 68.70
CA ARG A 113 -88.85 -69.48 68.08
C ARG A 113 -88.68 -68.74 66.75
N GLU A 114 -89.69 -68.76 65.87
CA GLU A 114 -89.66 -67.97 64.64
C GLU A 114 -89.48 -66.46 64.91
N LYS A 115 -90.13 -65.92 65.96
CA LYS A 115 -89.94 -64.53 66.38
C LYS A 115 -88.52 -64.24 66.87
N GLU A 116 -87.89 -65.16 67.58
CA GLU A 116 -86.51 -64.98 68.06
C GLU A 116 -85.48 -65.15 66.92
N ASP A 117 -85.69 -66.11 66.02
CA ASP A 117 -84.86 -66.33 64.84
C ASP A 117 -84.94 -65.14 63.87
N THR A 118 -86.12 -64.56 63.67
CA THR A 118 -86.29 -63.33 62.87
C THR A 118 -85.72 -62.08 63.56
N ALA A 119 -85.77 -61.99 64.89
CA ALA A 119 -85.06 -60.93 65.61
C ALA A 119 -83.54 -61.07 65.47
N ARG A 120 -83.01 -62.30 65.55
CA ARG A 120 -81.57 -62.59 65.39
C ARG A 120 -81.10 -62.41 63.94
N SER A 121 -81.93 -62.61 62.93
CA SER A 121 -81.58 -62.29 61.53
C SER A 121 -81.65 -60.79 61.24
N ALA A 122 -82.66 -60.08 61.76
CA ALA A 122 -82.77 -58.63 61.64
C ALA A 122 -81.58 -57.90 62.30
N ALA A 123 -81.11 -58.38 63.46
CA ALA A 123 -79.93 -57.85 64.13
C ALA A 123 -78.65 -58.02 63.29
N ARG A 124 -78.49 -59.14 62.57
CA ARG A 124 -77.35 -59.36 61.66
C ARG A 124 -77.41 -58.43 60.45
N ALA A 125 -78.58 -58.34 59.80
CA ALA A 125 -78.80 -57.44 58.66
C ALA A 125 -78.54 -55.96 59.02
N ALA A 126 -78.83 -55.54 60.25
CA ALA A 126 -78.51 -54.19 60.74
C ALA A 126 -77.00 -53.92 60.87
N VAL A 127 -76.21 -54.93 61.29
CA VAL A 127 -74.75 -54.84 61.33
C VAL A 127 -74.16 -54.83 59.92
N GLU A 128 -74.60 -55.73 59.05
CA GLU A 128 -74.19 -55.80 57.64
C GLU A 128 -74.47 -54.48 56.90
N LEU A 129 -75.63 -53.85 57.15
CA LEU A 129 -75.96 -52.54 56.59
C LEU A 129 -75.05 -51.42 57.12
N ALA A 130 -74.71 -51.43 58.41
CA ALA A 130 -73.79 -50.46 58.99
C ALA A 130 -72.35 -50.59 58.43
N GLU A 131 -71.88 -51.82 58.22
CA GLU A 131 -70.61 -52.09 57.57
C GLU A 131 -70.61 -51.69 56.09
N ALA A 132 -71.70 -51.97 55.36
CA ALA A 132 -71.88 -51.56 53.97
C ALA A 132 -71.90 -50.03 53.81
N VAL A 133 -72.54 -49.29 54.73
CA VAL A 133 -72.49 -47.82 54.78
C VAL A 133 -71.06 -47.34 55.04
N ARG A 134 -70.33 -47.94 55.99
CA ARG A 134 -68.94 -47.58 56.27
C ARG A 134 -68.01 -47.82 55.07
N LEU A 135 -68.19 -48.94 54.36
CA LEU A 135 -67.44 -49.25 53.13
C LEU A 135 -67.79 -48.30 51.99
N LYS A 136 -69.06 -47.92 51.84
CA LYS A 136 -69.50 -46.91 50.87
C LYS A 136 -68.87 -45.54 51.16
N ASP A 137 -68.90 -45.08 52.41
CA ASP A 137 -68.35 -43.79 52.80
C ASP A 137 -66.82 -43.75 52.61
N GLU A 138 -66.14 -44.86 52.87
CA GLU A 138 -64.71 -45.00 52.60
C GLU A 138 -64.40 -45.00 51.09
N ALA A 139 -65.18 -45.73 50.28
CA ALA A 139 -65.06 -45.70 48.82
C ALA A 139 -65.36 -44.30 48.24
N VAL A 140 -66.30 -43.55 48.84
CA VAL A 140 -66.57 -42.15 48.48
C VAL A 140 -65.37 -41.25 48.81
N ARG A 141 -64.79 -41.36 50.03
CA ARG A 141 -63.57 -40.61 50.40
C ARG A 141 -62.41 -40.92 49.46
N GLN A 142 -62.17 -42.19 49.13
CA GLN A 142 -61.12 -42.59 48.20
C GLN A 142 -61.37 -42.05 46.78
N LYS A 143 -62.60 -42.11 46.29
CA LYS A 143 -63.00 -41.56 44.98
C LYS A 143 -62.88 -40.03 44.93
N ASP A 144 -63.18 -39.32 46.01
CA ASP A 144 -63.03 -37.85 46.08
C ASP A 144 -61.57 -37.42 46.30
N ALA A 145 -60.76 -38.21 47.01
CA ALA A 145 -59.31 -38.02 47.11
C ALA A 145 -58.62 -38.22 45.74
N LEU A 146 -58.89 -39.34 45.06
CA LEU A 146 -58.41 -39.61 43.70
C LEU A 146 -58.86 -38.50 42.72
N ARG A 147 -60.09 -37.98 42.87
CA ARG A 147 -60.57 -36.84 42.08
C ARG A 147 -59.74 -35.57 42.36
N SER A 148 -59.42 -35.28 43.62
CA SER A 148 -58.58 -34.13 43.99
C SER A 148 -57.14 -34.28 43.49
N GLU A 149 -56.58 -35.49 43.46
CA GLU A 149 -55.27 -35.78 42.87
C GLU A 149 -55.29 -35.59 41.35
N VAL A 150 -56.34 -36.07 40.69
CA VAL A 150 -56.62 -35.90 39.25
C VAL A 150 -56.76 -34.42 38.86
N GLU A 151 -57.48 -33.62 39.66
CA GLU A 151 -57.65 -32.18 39.42
C GLU A 151 -56.36 -31.39 39.75
N SER A 152 -55.59 -31.80 40.76
CA SER A 152 -54.26 -31.23 41.05
C SER A 152 -53.27 -31.51 39.93
N ALA A 153 -53.22 -32.75 39.42
CA ALA A 153 -52.41 -33.13 38.27
C ALA A 153 -52.78 -32.33 37.01
N ALA A 154 -54.07 -32.03 36.80
CA ALA A 154 -54.52 -31.15 35.72
C ALA A 154 -53.88 -29.76 35.83
N GLN A 155 -53.92 -29.15 37.01
CA GLN A 155 -53.38 -27.81 37.25
C GLN A 155 -51.85 -27.77 37.13
N MET A 156 -51.15 -28.80 37.61
CA MET A 156 -49.69 -28.91 37.42
C MET A 156 -49.31 -29.04 35.95
N LEU A 157 -50.05 -29.81 35.15
CA LEU A 157 -49.82 -29.98 33.72
C LEU A 157 -50.05 -28.68 32.93
N VAL A 158 -51.15 -27.96 33.22
CA VAL A 158 -51.45 -26.65 32.62
C VAL A 158 -50.38 -25.61 33.01
N SER A 159 -50.12 -25.42 34.30
CA SER A 159 -49.11 -24.47 34.78
C SER A 159 -47.70 -24.82 34.30
N GLY A 160 -47.40 -26.11 34.13
CA GLY A 160 -46.16 -26.59 33.53
C GLY A 160 -45.99 -26.10 32.09
N ILE A 161 -46.96 -26.40 31.21
CA ILE A 161 -46.87 -26.01 29.80
C ILE A 161 -47.01 -24.50 29.58
N GLU A 162 -47.67 -23.77 30.48
CA GLU A 162 -47.67 -22.30 30.51
C GLU A 162 -46.28 -21.74 30.85
N LYS A 163 -45.57 -22.31 31.83
CA LYS A 163 -44.18 -21.93 32.16
C LYS A 163 -43.19 -22.24 31.04
N PHE A 164 -43.40 -23.33 30.30
CA PHE A 164 -42.61 -23.61 29.09
C PHE A 164 -42.98 -22.64 27.95
N SER A 165 -44.28 -22.41 27.70
CA SER A 165 -44.75 -21.44 26.72
C SER A 165 -44.20 -20.04 26.96
N GLY A 166 -44.16 -19.57 28.22
CA GLY A 166 -43.59 -18.26 28.58
C GLY A 166 -42.09 -18.15 28.31
N LYS A 167 -41.33 -19.24 28.47
CA LYS A 167 -39.88 -19.29 28.16
C LYS A 167 -39.55 -19.35 26.67
N VAL A 168 -40.54 -19.61 25.81
CA VAL A 168 -40.39 -19.67 24.35
C VAL A 168 -41.16 -18.52 23.67
N ALA A 169 -41.72 -17.59 24.47
CA ALA A 169 -42.55 -16.48 24.00
C ALA A 169 -41.80 -15.55 23.03
N ASP A 170 -40.49 -15.38 23.21
CA ASP A 170 -39.60 -14.57 22.37
C ASP A 170 -39.58 -15.04 20.90
N PHE A 171 -39.82 -16.33 20.66
CA PHE A 171 -39.94 -16.90 19.32
C PHE A 171 -41.37 -16.82 18.78
N LYS A 172 -42.36 -17.07 19.65
CA LYS A 172 -43.80 -17.10 19.32
C LYS A 172 -44.64 -17.17 20.61
N ASN A 173 -45.70 -16.36 20.68
CA ASN A 173 -46.59 -16.36 21.86
C ASN A 173 -47.63 -17.49 21.81
N PHE A 174 -47.26 -18.70 22.26
CA PHE A 174 -48.20 -19.82 22.42
C PHE A 174 -49.22 -19.63 23.55
N SER A 175 -49.06 -18.64 24.44
CA SER A 175 -49.98 -18.45 25.57
C SER A 175 -51.34 -17.86 25.18
N ALA A 176 -51.45 -17.26 23.99
CA ALA A 176 -52.72 -16.78 23.46
C ALA A 176 -53.75 -17.93 23.27
N GLY A 177 -54.92 -17.81 23.88
CA GLY A 177 -56.07 -18.73 23.70
C GLY A 177 -56.15 -19.94 24.64
N GLY A 178 -55.13 -20.21 25.46
CA GLY A 178 -55.11 -21.36 26.38
C GLY A 178 -54.84 -22.71 25.68
N LEU A 179 -54.99 -23.82 26.42
CA LEU A 179 -54.64 -25.16 25.89
C LEU A 179 -55.47 -25.53 24.63
N PRO A 180 -54.81 -26.06 23.58
CA PRO A 180 -55.49 -26.66 22.42
C PRO A 180 -56.52 -27.72 22.86
N ARG A 181 -57.78 -27.53 22.47
CA ARG A 181 -58.88 -28.43 22.85
C ARG A 181 -59.00 -29.61 21.90
N SER A 182 -59.55 -30.71 22.42
CA SER A 182 -59.91 -31.91 21.63
C SER A 182 -61.41 -32.15 21.73
N GLU A 183 -62.07 -32.44 20.61
CA GLU A 183 -63.48 -32.85 20.60
C GLU A 183 -63.66 -34.30 21.07
N LYS A 184 -62.59 -35.11 21.03
CA LYS A 184 -62.61 -36.55 21.35
C LYS A 184 -62.34 -36.88 22.82
N HIS A 185 -61.99 -35.88 23.64
CA HIS A 185 -61.50 -36.09 25.00
C HIS A 185 -62.13 -35.07 25.96
N THR A 186 -62.45 -35.53 27.18
CA THR A 186 -63.05 -34.71 28.25
C THR A 186 -62.31 -34.93 29.57
N GLY A 187 -62.19 -33.90 30.41
CA GLY A 187 -61.44 -33.99 31.68
C GLY A 187 -59.94 -34.16 31.44
N MET A 188 -59.26 -34.97 32.26
CA MET A 188 -57.79 -35.12 32.20
C MET A 188 -57.22 -35.52 30.83
N PRO A 189 -57.81 -36.46 30.07
CA PRO A 189 -57.36 -36.76 28.71
C PRO A 189 -57.39 -35.53 27.76
N ALA A 190 -58.29 -34.57 27.97
CA ALA A 190 -58.31 -33.33 27.19
C ALA A 190 -57.16 -32.39 27.56
N VAL A 191 -56.84 -32.29 28.86
CA VAL A 191 -55.68 -31.53 29.35
C VAL A 191 -54.38 -32.14 28.84
N ALA A 192 -54.24 -33.47 28.92
CA ALA A 192 -53.07 -34.18 28.40
C ALA A 192 -52.89 -33.95 26.88
N TYR A 193 -53.96 -34.06 26.09
CA TYR A 193 -53.92 -33.74 24.65
C TYR A 193 -53.46 -32.29 24.40
N GLY A 194 -54.04 -31.32 25.14
CA GLY A 194 -53.68 -29.91 24.99
C GLY A 194 -52.24 -29.59 25.40
N VAL A 195 -51.70 -30.26 26.42
CA VAL A 195 -50.27 -30.17 26.77
C VAL A 195 -49.38 -30.74 25.68
N VAL A 196 -49.68 -31.95 25.19
CA VAL A 196 -48.89 -32.61 24.13
C VAL A 196 -48.90 -31.77 22.86
N LYS A 197 -50.07 -31.42 22.33
CA LYS A 197 -50.17 -30.61 21.11
C LYS A 197 -49.47 -29.24 21.25
N ARG A 198 -49.54 -28.60 22.41
CA ARG A 198 -48.83 -27.35 22.67
C ARG A 198 -47.31 -27.56 22.75
N ALA A 199 -46.84 -28.69 23.27
CA ALA A 199 -45.43 -29.05 23.25
C ALA A 199 -44.94 -29.31 21.82
N ASP A 200 -45.74 -29.99 21.00
CA ASP A 200 -45.46 -30.21 19.57
C ASP A 200 -45.36 -28.87 18.82
N GLU A 201 -46.35 -27.97 18.98
CA GLU A 201 -46.35 -26.61 18.41
C GLU A 201 -45.11 -25.78 18.84
N ILE A 202 -44.66 -25.94 20.09
CA ILE A 202 -43.43 -25.31 20.61
C ILE A 202 -42.18 -25.90 19.97
N VAL A 203 -42.11 -27.22 19.80
CA VAL A 203 -40.97 -27.91 19.19
C VAL A 203 -40.87 -27.59 17.69
N GLU A 204 -41.98 -27.58 16.95
CA GLU A 204 -42.01 -27.23 15.52
C GLU A 204 -41.45 -25.81 15.27
N GLU A 205 -41.87 -24.82 16.06
CA GLU A 205 -41.34 -23.45 15.90
C GLU A 205 -39.88 -23.34 16.35
N LEU A 206 -39.47 -24.04 17.42
CA LEU A 206 -38.06 -24.07 17.83
C LEU A 206 -37.15 -24.69 16.75
N VAL A 207 -37.58 -25.80 16.13
CA VAL A 207 -36.86 -26.40 14.99
C VAL A 207 -36.79 -25.44 13.82
N LYS A 208 -37.91 -24.79 13.45
CA LYS A 208 -37.97 -23.79 12.39
C LYS A 208 -37.06 -22.57 12.65
N GLN A 209 -36.94 -22.13 13.90
CA GLN A 209 -36.04 -21.06 14.31
C GLN A 209 -34.56 -21.49 14.29
N ILE A 210 -34.26 -22.74 14.68
CA ILE A 210 -32.92 -23.35 14.53
C ILE A 210 -32.52 -23.43 13.05
N ASP A 211 -33.43 -23.86 12.17
CA ASP A 211 -33.21 -23.92 10.72
C ASP A 211 -33.01 -22.53 10.11
N ALA A 212 -33.78 -21.52 10.55
CA ALA A 212 -33.62 -20.14 10.10
C ALA A 212 -32.28 -19.55 10.55
N ALA A 213 -31.89 -19.77 11.81
CA ALA A 213 -30.60 -19.34 12.34
C ALA A 213 -29.42 -20.07 11.67
N ALA A 214 -29.56 -21.36 11.36
CA ALA A 214 -28.56 -22.13 10.60
C ALA A 214 -28.38 -21.55 9.19
N LYS A 215 -29.48 -21.34 8.44
CA LYS A 215 -29.45 -20.72 7.11
C LYS A 215 -28.85 -19.31 7.13
N SER A 216 -29.21 -18.48 8.11
CA SER A 216 -28.65 -17.14 8.26
C SER A 216 -27.16 -17.15 8.59
N ARG A 217 -26.70 -18.09 9.42
CA ARG A 217 -25.28 -18.29 9.75
C ARG A 217 -24.49 -18.80 8.54
N ASP A 218 -25.06 -19.72 7.77
CA ASP A 218 -24.37 -20.34 6.65
C ASP A 218 -24.32 -19.40 5.43
N ALA A 219 -25.36 -18.59 5.18
CA ALA A 219 -25.28 -17.47 4.24
C ALA A 219 -24.23 -16.41 4.66
N ALA A 220 -24.08 -16.14 5.97
CA ALA A 220 -23.03 -15.26 6.47
C ALA A 220 -21.62 -15.87 6.31
N ARG A 221 -21.48 -17.20 6.31
CA ARG A 221 -20.22 -17.90 5.96
C ARG A 221 -19.93 -17.78 4.48
N GLU A 222 -20.91 -18.05 3.61
CA GLU A 222 -20.78 -17.89 2.15
C GLU A 222 -20.35 -16.45 1.78
N GLN A 223 -20.92 -15.44 2.46
CA GLN A 223 -20.50 -14.03 2.27
C GLN A 223 -19.05 -13.78 2.71
N VAL A 224 -18.61 -14.35 3.84
CA VAL A 224 -17.23 -14.24 4.32
C VAL A 224 -16.26 -15.00 3.41
N GLU A 225 -16.65 -16.18 2.91
CA GLU A 225 -15.87 -16.96 1.95
C GLU A 225 -15.73 -16.22 0.62
N GLN A 226 -16.80 -15.61 0.10
CA GLN A 226 -16.74 -14.73 -1.07
C GLN A 226 -15.76 -13.56 -0.83
N ARG A 227 -15.86 -12.86 0.31
CA ARG A 227 -14.92 -11.77 0.63
C ARG A 227 -13.48 -12.23 0.79
N ASN A 228 -13.25 -13.44 1.31
CA ASN A 228 -11.91 -14.02 1.37
C ASN A 228 -11.35 -14.33 -0.03
N TYR A 229 -12.19 -14.74 -0.99
CA TYR A 229 -11.77 -14.91 -2.39
C TYR A 229 -11.48 -13.56 -3.07
N GLU A 230 -12.32 -12.55 -2.86
CA GLU A 230 -12.09 -11.18 -3.37
C GLU A 230 -10.75 -10.61 -2.85
N ILE A 231 -10.52 -10.68 -1.53
CA ILE A 231 -9.25 -10.27 -0.90
C ILE A 231 -8.04 -11.07 -1.43
N ALA A 232 -8.20 -12.37 -1.68
CA ALA A 232 -7.10 -13.19 -2.22
C ALA A 232 -6.71 -12.78 -3.65
N ILE A 233 -7.67 -12.30 -4.47
CA ILE A 233 -7.40 -11.76 -5.80
C ILE A 233 -6.70 -10.40 -5.67
N GLU A 234 -7.24 -9.48 -4.87
CA GLU A 234 -6.65 -8.16 -4.62
C GLU A 234 -5.19 -8.26 -4.13
N VAL A 235 -4.92 -9.16 -3.17
CA VAL A 235 -3.56 -9.43 -2.67
C VAL A 235 -2.66 -9.98 -3.78
N SER A 236 -3.15 -10.88 -4.63
CA SER A 236 -2.37 -11.43 -5.74
C SER A 236 -2.01 -10.37 -6.79
N GLU A 237 -2.92 -9.43 -7.08
CA GLU A 237 -2.67 -8.31 -8.00
C GLU A 237 -1.68 -7.29 -7.41
N LEU A 238 -1.78 -7.01 -6.10
CA LEU A 238 -0.81 -6.18 -5.38
C LEU A 238 0.57 -6.83 -5.31
N GLU A 239 0.67 -8.14 -5.05
CA GLU A 239 1.94 -8.88 -5.06
C GLU A 239 2.59 -8.89 -6.44
N ALA A 240 1.82 -9.08 -7.52
CA ALA A 240 2.31 -8.97 -8.89
C ALA A 240 2.83 -7.56 -9.21
N THR A 241 2.10 -6.52 -8.80
CA THR A 241 2.48 -5.11 -8.98
C THR A 241 3.78 -4.78 -8.21
N ILE A 242 3.89 -5.24 -6.96
CA ILE A 242 5.09 -5.11 -6.14
C ILE A 242 6.27 -5.87 -6.77
N GLY A 243 6.02 -7.03 -7.40
CA GLY A 243 7.02 -7.79 -8.17
C GLY A 243 7.60 -6.97 -9.32
N GLY A 244 6.75 -6.42 -10.19
CA GLY A 244 7.17 -5.59 -11.32
C GLY A 244 7.93 -4.33 -10.89
N LEU A 245 7.45 -3.63 -9.85
CA LEU A 245 8.15 -2.47 -9.29
C LEU A 245 9.53 -2.81 -8.73
N ARG A 246 9.72 -4.00 -8.14
CA ARG A 246 11.04 -4.46 -7.67
C ARG A 246 12.00 -4.77 -8.82
N GLU A 247 11.52 -5.34 -9.93
CA GLU A 247 12.33 -5.53 -11.13
C GLU A 247 12.74 -4.19 -11.75
N GLU A 248 11.81 -3.24 -11.85
CA GLU A 248 12.11 -1.89 -12.32
C GLU A 248 13.15 -1.16 -11.45
N VAL A 249 13.03 -1.24 -10.12
CA VAL A 249 14.00 -0.64 -9.19
C VAL A 249 15.38 -1.29 -9.33
N SER A 250 15.45 -2.62 -9.45
CA SER A 250 16.70 -3.35 -9.70
C SER A 250 17.37 -2.89 -11.02
N LYS A 251 16.58 -2.84 -12.10
CA LYS A 251 17.04 -2.38 -13.42
C LYS A 251 17.53 -0.93 -13.40
N LYS A 252 16.77 -0.02 -12.78
CA LYS A 252 17.13 1.40 -12.61
C LYS A 252 18.41 1.55 -11.77
N GLY A 253 18.57 0.77 -10.72
CA GLY A 253 19.80 0.70 -9.91
C GLY A 253 21.03 0.33 -10.75
N SER A 254 20.94 -0.74 -11.55
CA SER A 254 22.07 -1.16 -12.41
C SER A 254 22.47 -0.12 -13.47
N GLU A 255 21.52 0.69 -13.96
CA GLU A 255 21.83 1.79 -14.89
C GLU A 255 22.44 2.99 -14.16
N ILE A 256 22.05 3.26 -12.91
CA ILE A 256 22.69 4.28 -12.07
C ILE A 256 24.15 3.92 -11.81
N GLU A 257 24.45 2.70 -11.35
CA GLU A 257 25.83 2.22 -11.15
C GLU A 257 26.68 2.34 -12.43
N ARG A 258 26.07 2.04 -13.60
CA ARG A 258 26.72 2.16 -14.91
C ARG A 258 27.03 3.61 -15.27
N LEU A 259 26.12 4.54 -14.96
CA LEU A 259 26.28 5.98 -15.21
C LEU A 259 27.28 6.60 -14.23
N GLU A 260 27.23 6.28 -12.94
CA GLU A 260 28.22 6.71 -11.93
C GLU A 260 29.63 6.30 -12.35
N LYS A 261 29.82 5.04 -12.78
CA LYS A 261 31.10 4.59 -13.32
C LYS A 261 31.56 5.43 -14.51
N LEU A 262 30.68 5.67 -15.48
CA LEU A 262 30.99 6.50 -16.65
C LEU A 262 31.32 7.96 -16.28
N VAL A 263 30.70 8.52 -15.24
CA VAL A 263 31.06 9.85 -14.71
C VAL A 263 32.49 9.83 -14.16
N THR A 264 32.82 8.89 -13.28
CA THR A 264 34.20 8.81 -12.72
C THR A 264 35.27 8.56 -13.80
N GLU A 265 34.98 7.78 -14.84
CA GLU A 265 35.87 7.61 -16.01
C GLU A 265 36.03 8.92 -16.82
N ARG A 266 35.01 9.78 -16.85
CA ARG A 266 35.05 11.08 -17.53
C ARG A 266 35.78 12.13 -16.71
N ASP A 267 35.55 12.20 -15.40
CA ASP A 267 36.24 13.13 -14.49
C ASP A 267 37.75 12.87 -14.49
N ALA A 268 38.16 11.59 -14.46
CA ALA A 268 39.57 11.21 -14.59
C ALA A 268 40.18 11.67 -15.94
N LYS A 269 39.40 11.65 -17.04
CA LYS A 269 39.84 12.16 -18.34
C LYS A 269 39.89 13.70 -18.39
N ILE A 270 38.93 14.38 -17.76
CA ILE A 270 38.89 15.84 -17.65
C ILE A 270 40.14 16.33 -16.91
N TYR A 271 40.47 15.74 -15.76
CA TYR A 271 41.67 16.06 -14.99
C TYR A 271 42.97 15.94 -15.79
N ILE A 272 43.10 14.92 -16.65
CA ILE A 272 44.26 14.77 -17.55
C ILE A 272 44.31 15.91 -18.57
N LEU A 273 43.19 16.24 -19.21
CA LEU A 273 43.09 17.32 -20.19
C LEU A 273 43.32 18.70 -19.56
N GLU A 274 42.90 18.93 -18.32
CA GLU A 274 43.16 20.16 -17.56
C GLU A 274 44.65 20.31 -17.22
N MET A 275 45.31 19.22 -16.81
CA MET A 275 46.77 19.19 -16.63
C MET A 275 47.52 19.48 -17.93
N GLU A 276 47.08 18.93 -19.07
CA GLU A 276 47.68 19.19 -20.38
C GLU A 276 47.46 20.63 -20.84
N ASN A 277 46.25 21.17 -20.70
CA ASN A 277 45.95 22.58 -20.97
C ASN A 277 46.79 23.52 -20.09
N SER A 278 47.02 23.17 -18.82
CA SER A 278 47.84 23.97 -17.90
C SER A 278 49.30 24.04 -18.36
N LYS A 279 49.87 22.91 -18.83
CA LYS A 279 51.22 22.87 -19.43
C LYS A 279 51.32 23.69 -20.71
N LEU A 280 50.30 23.62 -21.57
CA LEU A 280 50.25 24.40 -22.82
C LEU A 280 50.12 25.90 -22.57
N ARG A 281 49.33 26.32 -21.57
CA ARG A 281 49.25 27.73 -21.12
C ARG A 281 50.60 28.23 -20.63
N GLN A 282 51.26 27.48 -19.73
CA GLN A 282 52.60 27.84 -19.24
C GLN A 282 53.62 27.97 -20.39
N PHE A 283 53.59 27.06 -21.37
CA PHE A 283 54.47 27.14 -22.54
C PHE A 283 54.17 28.38 -23.42
N SER A 284 52.89 28.75 -23.56
CA SER A 284 52.50 29.99 -24.26
C SER A 284 53.01 31.22 -23.53
N GLU A 285 52.81 31.32 -22.21
CA GLU A 285 53.27 32.44 -21.38
C GLU A 285 54.81 32.59 -21.43
N ASP A 286 55.53 31.47 -21.40
CA ASP A 286 56.97 31.39 -21.63
C ASP A 286 57.38 31.93 -23.01
N PHE A 287 56.64 31.56 -24.07
CA PHE A 287 56.90 32.03 -25.43
C PHE A 287 56.59 33.53 -25.58
N ASP A 288 55.46 34.00 -25.04
CA ASP A 288 55.06 35.40 -25.03
C ASP A 288 56.03 36.27 -24.23
N SER A 289 56.65 35.74 -23.18
CA SER A 289 57.73 36.44 -22.45
C SER A 289 58.99 36.62 -23.31
N LYS A 290 59.37 35.58 -24.08
CA LYS A 290 60.52 35.61 -25.00
C LYS A 290 60.26 36.54 -26.19
N SER A 291 59.05 36.48 -26.75
CA SER A 291 58.58 37.39 -27.81
C SER A 291 58.67 38.85 -27.37
N ARG A 292 58.08 39.21 -26.22
CA ARG A 292 58.20 40.56 -25.63
C ARG A 292 59.65 40.97 -25.32
N SER A 293 60.51 40.01 -24.94
CA SER A 293 61.95 40.28 -24.73
C SER A 293 62.73 40.54 -26.01
N LEU A 294 62.31 39.98 -27.15
CA LEU A 294 62.88 40.29 -28.47
C LEU A 294 62.34 41.62 -29.01
N GLU A 295 61.03 41.85 -28.89
CA GLU A 295 60.38 43.09 -29.29
C GLU A 295 61.02 44.31 -28.62
N THR A 296 61.18 44.28 -27.30
CA THR A 296 61.84 45.36 -26.54
C THR A 296 63.30 45.59 -26.96
N LYS A 297 64.02 44.57 -27.41
CA LYS A 297 65.38 44.73 -27.98
C LYS A 297 65.32 45.45 -29.33
N ILE A 298 64.44 45.02 -30.24
CA ILE A 298 64.23 45.64 -31.56
C ILE A 298 63.87 47.13 -31.39
N GLN A 299 62.89 47.44 -30.53
CA GLN A 299 62.48 48.81 -30.25
C GLN A 299 63.60 49.65 -29.61
N SER A 300 64.50 49.07 -28.80
CA SER A 300 65.68 49.79 -28.29
C SER A 300 66.78 50.05 -29.33
N GLN A 301 66.86 49.27 -30.41
CA GLN A 301 67.81 49.47 -31.51
C GLN A 301 67.30 50.46 -32.55
N ARG A 302 65.98 50.52 -32.78
CA ARG A 302 65.32 51.45 -33.73
C ARG A 302 65.79 52.92 -33.62
N PRO A 303 65.90 53.56 -32.44
CA PRO A 303 66.40 54.95 -32.34
C PRO A 303 67.89 55.09 -32.68
N LEU A 304 68.71 54.03 -32.56
CA LEU A 304 70.12 54.07 -32.95
C LEU A 304 70.27 54.10 -34.48
N LEU A 305 69.46 53.33 -35.21
CA LEU A 305 69.43 53.32 -36.68
C LEU A 305 68.94 54.66 -37.23
N ILE A 306 67.84 55.19 -36.70
CA ILE A 306 67.34 56.53 -37.01
C ILE A 306 68.42 57.58 -36.72
N GLY A 307 69.14 57.44 -35.60
CA GLY A 307 70.28 58.29 -35.26
C GLY A 307 71.40 58.23 -36.30
N GLN A 308 71.79 57.05 -36.76
CA GLN A 308 72.83 56.87 -37.78
C GLN A 308 72.42 57.42 -39.15
N LEU A 309 71.17 57.19 -39.59
CA LEU A 309 70.63 57.71 -40.84
C LEU A 309 70.65 59.25 -40.86
N ASN A 310 70.25 59.89 -39.76
CA ASN A 310 70.31 61.34 -39.60
C ASN A 310 71.75 61.92 -39.64
N HIS A 311 72.76 61.17 -39.19
CA HIS A 311 74.17 61.60 -39.34
C HIS A 311 74.68 61.42 -40.76
N MET A 312 74.25 60.36 -41.46
CA MET A 312 74.59 60.13 -42.86
C MET A 312 73.95 61.17 -43.78
N SER A 313 72.66 61.47 -43.62
CA SER A 313 71.98 62.57 -44.34
C SER A 313 72.75 63.89 -44.25
N LYS A 314 73.16 64.31 -43.05
CA LYS A 314 73.99 65.52 -42.84
C LYS A 314 75.36 65.44 -43.50
N ALA A 315 76.00 64.27 -43.52
CA ALA A 315 77.27 64.08 -44.21
C ALA A 315 77.10 64.18 -45.74
N TYR A 316 76.01 63.64 -46.29
CA TYR A 316 75.66 63.77 -47.71
C TYR A 316 75.47 65.24 -48.11
N GLU A 317 74.67 66.00 -47.34
CA GLU A 317 74.48 67.45 -47.52
C GLU A 317 75.82 68.22 -47.50
N GLN A 318 76.68 67.97 -46.51
CA GLN A 318 77.98 68.65 -46.39
C GLN A 318 78.92 68.35 -47.57
N ILE A 319 78.93 67.12 -48.08
CA ILE A 319 79.76 66.75 -49.24
C ILE A 319 79.21 67.38 -50.52
N HIS A 320 77.89 67.44 -50.68
CA HIS A 320 77.24 68.14 -51.80
C HIS A 320 77.56 69.65 -51.77
N ASP A 321 77.55 70.27 -50.60
CA ASP A 321 77.94 71.67 -50.40
C ASP A 321 79.43 71.92 -50.75
N ILE A 322 80.33 71.00 -50.42
CA ILE A 322 81.74 71.05 -50.85
C ILE A 322 81.86 70.98 -52.39
N ILE A 323 81.08 70.12 -53.04
CA ILE A 323 81.03 70.04 -54.52
C ILE A 323 80.56 71.37 -55.12
N ARG A 324 79.48 71.96 -54.58
CA ARG A 324 78.93 73.25 -55.03
C ARG A 324 79.91 74.42 -54.88
N ILE A 325 80.78 74.38 -53.87
CA ILE A 325 81.82 75.41 -53.65
C ILE A 325 83.01 75.21 -54.60
N ALA A 326 83.43 73.97 -54.85
CA ALA A 326 84.54 73.67 -55.75
C ALA A 326 84.21 73.95 -57.22
N ASP A 327 82.99 73.57 -57.64
CA ASP A 327 82.50 73.72 -59.01
C ASP A 327 81.35 74.74 -59.07
N ALA A 328 81.74 76.01 -58.99
CA ALA A 328 80.86 77.14 -59.27
C ALA A 328 80.62 77.36 -60.79
N GLY A 329 80.93 76.37 -61.64
CA GLY A 329 80.90 76.47 -63.09
C GLY A 329 79.77 75.67 -63.77
N THR A 330 79.35 74.54 -63.19
CA THR A 330 78.26 73.71 -63.74
C THR A 330 77.02 73.70 -62.86
N LEU A 331 76.09 74.62 -63.15
CA LEU A 331 74.73 74.57 -62.64
C LEU A 331 73.95 73.51 -63.43
N ASP A 332 73.80 72.31 -62.85
CA ASP A 332 72.66 71.38 -63.03
C ASP A 332 73.00 70.00 -62.44
N GLN A 333 72.72 69.81 -61.14
CA GLN A 333 72.79 68.50 -60.45
C GLN A 333 71.57 68.24 -59.55
N SER A 334 70.41 68.81 -59.91
CA SER A 334 69.16 68.69 -59.13
C SER A 334 68.63 67.25 -59.06
N GLU A 335 69.00 66.39 -60.00
CA GLU A 335 68.53 64.99 -60.10
C GLU A 335 69.08 64.07 -58.98
N LEU A 336 70.10 64.49 -58.24
CA LEU A 336 70.71 63.70 -57.16
C LEU A 336 70.00 63.85 -55.80
N LEU A 337 69.18 64.89 -55.61
CA LEU A 337 68.49 65.17 -54.34
C LEU A 337 67.18 64.39 -54.17
N ASP A 338 66.47 64.13 -55.26
CA ASP A 338 65.09 63.61 -55.22
C ASP A 338 65.01 62.15 -54.72
N SER A 339 66.10 61.39 -54.85
CA SER A 339 66.21 59.99 -54.39
C SER A 339 66.46 59.82 -52.89
N LEU A 340 66.63 60.89 -52.10
CA LEU A 340 67.08 60.79 -50.69
C LEU A 340 66.16 61.48 -49.66
N SER A 341 64.88 61.72 -50.00
CA SER A 341 63.88 62.26 -49.06
C SER A 341 63.36 61.22 -48.05
N LEU A 342 64.25 60.51 -47.35
CA LEU A 342 63.87 59.44 -46.41
C LEU A 342 63.64 59.93 -44.97
N GLY A 343 62.66 60.83 -44.82
CA GLY A 343 62.24 61.40 -43.52
C GLY A 343 61.02 60.71 -42.89
N LYS A 344 60.73 59.44 -43.24
CA LYS A 344 59.54 58.71 -42.78
C LYS A 344 59.88 57.59 -41.81
N GLU A 345 59.00 57.36 -40.84
CA GLU A 345 59.08 56.22 -39.94
C GLU A 345 58.85 54.91 -40.72
N MET A 346 59.93 54.17 -40.97
CA MET A 346 59.98 52.91 -41.71
C MET A 346 60.29 51.72 -40.78
N ASP A 347 60.19 50.49 -41.29
CA ASP A 347 60.53 49.27 -40.55
C ASP A 347 62.04 49.11 -40.36
N VAL A 348 62.49 48.28 -39.42
CA VAL A 348 63.91 48.14 -39.04
C VAL A 348 64.76 47.62 -40.20
N ASP A 349 64.27 46.67 -40.99
CA ASP A 349 64.98 46.15 -42.17
C ASP A 349 65.04 47.19 -43.30
N GLU A 350 63.96 47.95 -43.51
CA GLU A 350 63.89 49.04 -44.48
C GLU A 350 64.87 50.18 -44.12
N ASN A 351 64.94 50.54 -42.83
CA ASN A 351 65.92 51.49 -42.31
C ASN A 351 67.35 50.99 -42.55
N LEU A 352 67.64 49.70 -42.30
CA LEU A 352 68.96 49.11 -42.55
C LEU A 352 69.35 49.14 -44.03
N GLN A 353 68.41 48.86 -44.94
CA GLN A 353 68.66 48.95 -46.38
C GLN A 353 68.99 50.39 -46.79
N THR A 354 68.15 51.37 -46.47
CA THR A 354 68.43 52.75 -46.89
C THR A 354 69.65 53.34 -46.18
N LEU A 355 69.97 52.91 -44.95
CA LEU A 355 71.23 53.26 -44.29
C LEU A 355 72.45 52.83 -45.13
N PHE A 356 72.43 51.60 -45.64
CA PHE A 356 73.49 51.07 -46.50
C PHE A 356 73.57 51.83 -47.84
N GLU A 357 72.44 52.01 -48.54
CA GLU A 357 72.35 52.74 -49.80
C GLU A 357 72.81 54.21 -49.66
N THR A 358 72.45 54.86 -48.56
CA THR A 358 72.90 56.21 -48.20
C THR A 358 74.42 56.23 -47.99
N SER A 359 74.99 55.27 -47.25
CA SER A 359 76.44 55.18 -47.03
C SER A 359 77.25 54.98 -48.32
N VAL A 360 76.73 54.16 -49.24
CA VAL A 360 77.33 53.91 -50.56
C VAL A 360 77.27 55.17 -51.42
N SER A 361 76.17 55.92 -51.33
CA SER A 361 75.98 57.19 -52.06
C SER A 361 76.88 58.29 -51.51
N ILE A 362 77.03 58.41 -50.18
CA ILE A 362 77.99 59.29 -49.51
C ILE A 362 79.43 58.99 -49.96
N TYR A 363 79.83 57.72 -49.99
CA TYR A 363 81.18 57.34 -50.42
C TYR A 363 81.46 57.70 -51.88
N LYS A 364 80.49 57.46 -52.78
CA LYS A 364 80.58 57.89 -54.19
C LYS A 364 80.70 59.41 -54.30
N LEU A 365 79.87 60.16 -53.58
CA LEU A 365 79.85 61.62 -53.60
C LEU A 365 81.15 62.22 -53.02
N ALA A 366 81.67 61.65 -51.93
CA ALA A 366 82.94 62.06 -51.32
C ALA A 366 84.11 61.92 -52.30
N LYS A 367 84.14 60.84 -53.09
CA LYS A 367 85.14 60.63 -54.14
C LYS A 367 85.07 61.69 -55.24
N VAL A 368 83.87 62.13 -55.63
CA VAL A 368 83.66 63.24 -56.59
C VAL A 368 84.08 64.58 -55.98
N ALA A 369 83.75 64.85 -54.72
CA ALA A 369 84.16 66.06 -54.00
C ALA A 369 85.69 66.21 -53.93
N VAL A 370 86.41 65.14 -53.60
CA VAL A 370 87.89 65.11 -53.58
C VAL A 370 88.48 65.35 -54.97
N HIS A 371 87.81 64.93 -56.04
CA HIS A 371 88.24 65.21 -57.42
C HIS A 371 88.05 66.69 -57.76
N LYS A 372 86.83 67.23 -57.61
CA LYS A 372 86.52 68.64 -57.92
C LYS A 372 87.34 69.64 -57.08
N VAL A 373 87.57 69.36 -55.80
CA VAL A 373 88.44 70.18 -54.94
C VAL A 373 89.90 70.14 -55.41
N ARG A 374 90.39 68.98 -55.89
CA ARG A 374 91.74 68.87 -56.49
C ARG A 374 91.84 69.69 -57.76
N GLU A 375 90.91 69.51 -58.69
CA GLU A 375 90.86 70.26 -59.96
C GLU A 375 90.86 71.77 -59.70
N LYS A 376 90.04 72.24 -58.75
CA LYS A 376 89.98 73.66 -58.40
C LYS A 376 91.24 74.18 -57.71
N MET A 377 91.91 73.35 -56.91
CA MET A 377 93.21 73.67 -56.32
C MET A 377 94.32 73.72 -57.38
N GLU A 378 94.28 72.86 -58.39
CA GLU A 378 95.26 72.83 -59.48
C GLU A 378 95.04 74.00 -60.47
N GLU A 379 93.79 74.35 -60.79
CA GLU A 379 93.40 75.59 -61.49
C GLU A 379 93.97 76.82 -60.76
N LYS A 380 93.65 76.99 -59.47
CA LYS A 380 94.10 78.14 -58.68
C LYS A 380 95.62 78.12 -58.44
N GLY A 381 96.24 76.94 -58.39
CA GLY A 381 97.69 76.78 -58.38
C GLY A 381 98.33 77.29 -59.67
N GLN A 382 97.72 77.03 -60.83
CA GLN A 382 98.20 77.50 -62.12
C GLN A 382 97.94 79.00 -62.34
N GLU A 383 96.78 79.54 -61.92
CA GLU A 383 96.55 80.99 -61.85
C GLU A 383 97.61 81.68 -60.97
N THR A 384 97.90 81.12 -59.79
CA THR A 384 98.90 81.67 -58.86
C THR A 384 100.31 81.62 -59.43
N ARG A 385 100.63 80.65 -60.32
CA ARG A 385 101.88 80.63 -61.08
C ARG A 385 101.89 81.73 -62.13
N VAL A 386 100.89 81.81 -63.01
CA VAL A 386 100.81 82.84 -64.07
C VAL A 386 100.85 84.26 -63.47
N LEU A 387 100.17 84.49 -62.35
CA LEU A 387 100.23 85.78 -61.63
C LEU A 387 101.62 86.04 -61.00
N ARG A 388 102.30 85.02 -60.49
CA ARG A 388 103.69 85.13 -59.99
C ARG A 388 104.66 85.42 -61.12
N ASP A 389 104.60 84.65 -62.21
CA ASP A 389 105.44 84.82 -63.39
C ASP A 389 105.29 86.24 -63.96
N LYS A 390 104.05 86.77 -63.97
CA LYS A 390 103.77 88.17 -64.35
C LYS A 390 104.31 89.20 -63.34
N VAL A 391 104.27 88.90 -62.04
CA VAL A 391 104.89 89.75 -61.00
C VAL A 391 106.42 89.76 -61.13
N ASP A 392 107.04 88.62 -61.41
CA ASP A 392 108.49 88.50 -61.62
C ASP A 392 108.92 89.20 -62.92
N GLU A 393 108.14 89.09 -64.00
CA GLU A 393 108.31 89.88 -65.23
C GLU A 393 108.24 91.39 -64.95
N LEU A 394 107.21 91.85 -64.22
CA LEU A 394 107.05 93.26 -63.83
C LEU A 394 108.15 93.73 -62.86
N LEU A 395 108.71 92.84 -62.04
CA LEU A 395 109.89 93.14 -61.20
C LEU A 395 111.17 93.30 -62.05
N VAL A 396 111.34 92.49 -63.09
CA VAL A 396 112.44 92.65 -64.07
C VAL A 396 112.25 93.91 -64.89
N GLU A 397 111.04 94.21 -65.37
CA GLU A 397 110.73 95.46 -66.07
C GLU A 397 110.99 96.67 -65.16
N LYS A 398 110.53 96.65 -63.90
CA LYS A 398 110.84 97.68 -62.90
C LYS A 398 112.35 97.83 -62.68
N GLN A 399 113.12 96.74 -62.65
CA GLN A 399 114.58 96.81 -62.54
C GLN A 399 115.21 97.42 -63.80
N HIS A 400 114.71 97.06 -64.99
CA HIS A 400 115.18 97.59 -66.27
C HIS A 400 114.83 99.07 -66.47
N VAL A 401 113.62 99.50 -66.14
CA VAL A 401 113.24 100.92 -66.06
C VAL A 401 114.09 101.64 -65.00
N GLY A 402 114.38 100.98 -63.87
CA GLY A 402 115.27 101.49 -62.84
C GLY A 402 116.73 101.66 -63.29
N THR A 403 117.26 100.78 -64.14
CA THR A 403 118.60 100.96 -64.75
C THR A 403 118.56 101.96 -65.89
N LEU A 404 117.54 101.94 -66.76
CA LEU A 404 117.35 102.95 -67.81
C LEU A 404 117.23 104.37 -67.24
N LEU A 405 116.53 104.58 -66.13
CA LEU A 405 116.46 105.89 -65.46
C LEU A 405 117.82 106.30 -64.88
N ARG A 406 118.57 105.37 -64.27
CA ARG A 406 119.95 105.65 -63.82
C ARG A 406 120.88 105.97 -65.00
N SER A 407 120.77 105.22 -66.09
CA SER A 407 121.55 105.45 -67.33
C SER A 407 121.18 106.77 -67.99
N ALA A 408 119.90 107.12 -68.12
CA ALA A 408 119.45 108.38 -68.71
C ALA A 408 119.80 109.62 -67.86
N LEU A 409 119.93 109.44 -66.53
CA LEU A 409 120.50 110.46 -65.64
C LEU A 409 122.04 110.51 -65.69
N SER A 410 122.71 109.45 -66.16
CA SER A 410 124.17 109.34 -66.27
C SER A 410 124.73 109.60 -67.68
N SER A 411 123.91 109.52 -68.73
CA SER A 411 124.30 109.64 -70.14
C SER A 411 123.70 110.86 -70.83
N LYS A 412 123.46 111.94 -70.06
CA LYS A 412 123.04 113.26 -70.58
C LYS A 412 124.19 114.27 -70.63
N THR A 413 125.40 113.76 -70.78
CA THR A 413 126.64 114.49 -71.06
C THR A 413 127.40 113.74 -72.15
N ASP A 414 127.69 114.44 -73.25
CA ASP A 414 128.34 113.97 -74.47
C ASP A 414 127.58 112.85 -75.22
N LYS A 415 126.77 113.20 -76.23
CA LYS A 415 127.11 113.54 -77.63
C LYS A 415 127.25 112.27 -78.49
N VAL A 416 126.33 112.01 -79.44
CA VAL A 416 126.05 112.73 -80.72
C VAL A 416 127.03 112.31 -81.79
N LEU A 417 126.47 111.82 -82.91
CA LEU A 417 127.12 111.07 -83.99
C LEU A 417 127.52 109.65 -83.53
N GLU A 418 127.32 108.58 -84.32
CA GLU A 418 127.04 108.50 -85.75
C GLU A 418 126.10 107.33 -86.12
N MET A 419 125.41 107.45 -87.26
CA MET A 419 124.63 106.43 -88.01
C MET A 419 123.50 105.67 -87.26
N ALA A 420 122.21 105.85 -87.59
CA ALA A 420 121.54 105.51 -88.86
C ALA A 420 121.46 103.97 -89.06
N GLU A 421 120.30 103.33 -88.88
CA GLU A 421 119.11 103.34 -89.78
C GLU A 421 119.16 102.16 -90.79
N ASN A 422 118.34 101.13 -90.54
CA ASN A 422 117.85 100.05 -91.43
C ASN A 422 117.26 98.93 -90.52
N VAL A 423 115.96 98.81 -90.24
CA VAL A 423 114.77 98.59 -91.11
C VAL A 423 114.55 97.12 -91.53
N LEU A 424 113.83 96.39 -90.67
CA LEU A 424 112.70 95.46 -90.95
C LEU A 424 112.65 94.67 -92.29
N ARG A 425 112.85 93.33 -92.20
CA ARG A 425 112.41 92.20 -93.08
C ARG A 425 112.49 90.89 -92.23
N GLU A 426 111.82 89.75 -92.43
CA GLU A 426 110.77 89.24 -93.37
C GLU A 426 110.15 87.88 -92.86
N ALA A 427 108.87 87.57 -93.15
CA ALA A 427 108.17 86.23 -93.19
C ALA A 427 108.21 85.24 -91.96
N GLY A 428 107.42 84.14 -91.83
CA GLY A 428 106.12 83.73 -92.43
C GLY A 428 105.76 82.19 -92.51
N ILE A 429 104.69 81.71 -91.79
CA ILE A 429 103.62 80.70 -92.18
C ILE A 429 103.82 79.12 -92.19
N ASP A 430 103.23 78.39 -91.20
CA ASP A 430 102.10 77.34 -91.17
C ASP A 430 102.06 75.85 -91.77
N LEU A 431 101.18 74.96 -91.17
CA LEU A 431 100.26 73.84 -91.68
C LEU A 431 100.43 72.25 -91.67
N ARG A 432 99.44 71.53 -91.01
CA ARG A 432 98.71 70.18 -91.23
C ARG A 432 99.42 68.77 -91.36
N LEU A 433 98.85 67.52 -91.39
CA LEU A 433 97.52 66.74 -91.42
C LEU A 433 97.73 65.24 -90.87
N ASN A 434 96.98 64.07 -90.89
CA ASN A 434 95.69 63.35 -91.30
C ASN A 434 95.59 61.95 -90.52
N GLY A 435 94.72 60.88 -90.60
CA GLY A 435 93.41 60.44 -91.23
C GLY A 435 93.10 58.87 -91.23
N HIS A 436 91.81 58.40 -91.30
CA HIS A 436 91.22 56.99 -91.52
C HIS A 436 91.23 55.88 -90.40
N GLY A 437 90.45 54.75 -90.39
CA GLY A 437 89.18 54.29 -91.07
C GLY A 437 88.88 52.73 -91.25
N ARG A 438 87.59 52.24 -91.16
CA ARG A 438 86.97 50.88 -91.50
C ARG A 438 87.12 49.68 -90.48
N HIS A 439 86.47 48.47 -90.50
CA HIS A 439 85.39 47.66 -91.23
C HIS A 439 84.87 46.48 -90.29
N GLY A 440 83.98 45.46 -90.49
CA GLY A 440 83.06 44.85 -91.53
C GLY A 440 83.42 43.39 -91.97
N VAL A 441 82.63 42.27 -92.10
CA VAL A 441 81.20 41.76 -91.87
C VAL A 441 81.24 40.17 -91.64
N GLU A 442 80.37 39.12 -91.89
CA GLU A 442 79.04 38.73 -92.52
C GLU A 442 78.52 37.28 -92.06
N GLU A 443 77.54 36.56 -92.70
CA GLU A 443 76.81 35.29 -92.25
C GLU A 443 76.83 34.00 -93.18
N ARG A 444 76.54 32.76 -92.65
CA ARG A 444 75.58 31.69 -93.14
C ARG A 444 75.90 30.20 -92.79
N GLU A 445 74.88 29.37 -92.51
CA GLU A 445 74.76 27.90 -92.78
C GLU A 445 73.34 27.39 -92.42
N ASP A 446 72.63 26.63 -93.28
CA ASP A 446 71.15 26.45 -93.19
C ASP A 446 70.59 24.97 -93.13
N ASP A 447 71.36 23.92 -93.46
CA ASP A 447 70.77 22.55 -93.69
C ASP A 447 70.74 21.61 -92.45
N ASP A 448 71.67 21.74 -91.49
CA ASP A 448 71.79 20.81 -90.33
C ASP A 448 70.74 21.12 -89.23
N GLU A 449 70.11 22.31 -89.30
CA GLU A 449 69.09 22.75 -88.36
C GLU A 449 67.79 21.94 -88.46
N VAL A 450 67.38 21.52 -89.66
CA VAL A 450 66.06 20.90 -89.90
C VAL A 450 65.93 19.54 -89.19
N TYR A 451 66.96 18.70 -89.26
CA TYR A 451 66.99 17.42 -88.54
C TYR A 451 67.10 17.61 -87.02
N THR A 452 67.88 18.59 -86.58
CA THR A 452 68.02 18.97 -85.17
C THR A 452 66.68 19.44 -84.59
N LEU A 453 65.96 20.29 -85.32
CA LEU A 453 64.64 20.80 -84.98
C LEU A 453 63.58 19.70 -84.96
N ALA A 454 63.62 18.75 -85.90
CA ALA A 454 62.74 17.59 -85.91
C ALA A 454 62.96 16.66 -84.69
N GLY A 455 64.23 16.46 -84.29
CA GLY A 455 64.58 15.73 -83.06
C GLY A 455 64.11 16.44 -81.79
N ALA A 456 64.31 17.75 -81.71
CA ALA A 456 63.81 18.58 -80.61
C ALA A 456 62.28 18.56 -80.51
N LEU A 457 61.59 18.65 -81.65
CA LEU A 457 60.13 18.55 -81.72
C LEU A 457 59.63 17.16 -81.28
N GLN A 458 60.28 16.07 -81.70
CA GLN A 458 59.89 14.73 -81.25
C GLN A 458 60.08 14.56 -79.73
N ASN A 459 61.14 15.12 -79.16
CA ASN A 459 61.41 15.05 -77.72
C ASN A 459 60.44 15.92 -76.89
N THR A 460 60.10 17.13 -77.35
CA THR A 460 59.07 17.97 -76.70
C THR A 460 57.68 17.34 -76.79
N VAL A 461 57.32 16.72 -77.92
CA VAL A 461 56.06 15.95 -78.04
C VAL A 461 56.03 14.79 -77.04
N LYS A 462 57.11 13.98 -76.95
CA LYS A 462 57.19 12.89 -75.96
C LYS A 462 57.11 13.38 -74.51
N ALA A 463 57.77 14.50 -74.19
CA ALA A 463 57.69 15.12 -72.86
C ALA A 463 56.25 15.55 -72.54
N SER A 464 55.58 16.27 -73.46
CA SER A 464 54.18 16.68 -73.29
C SER A 464 53.22 15.49 -73.18
N GLN A 465 53.51 14.36 -73.85
CA GLN A 465 52.70 13.14 -73.73
C GLN A 465 52.84 12.47 -72.35
N LEU A 466 54.03 12.49 -71.74
CA LEU A 466 54.21 12.04 -70.36
C LEU A 466 53.51 12.99 -69.38
N GLU A 467 53.70 14.30 -69.53
CA GLU A 467 53.03 15.32 -68.71
C GLU A 467 51.50 15.21 -68.77
N ILE A 468 50.93 14.97 -69.97
CA ILE A 468 49.49 14.72 -70.14
C ILE A 468 49.03 13.48 -69.36
N VAL A 469 49.80 12.40 -69.33
CA VAL A 469 49.47 11.18 -68.59
C VAL A 469 49.60 11.39 -67.07
N GLU A 470 50.64 12.09 -66.62
CA GLU A 470 50.81 12.45 -65.21
C GLU A 470 49.69 13.37 -64.70
N LEU A 471 49.29 14.38 -65.49
CA LEU A 471 48.15 15.24 -65.21
C LEU A 471 46.81 14.47 -65.25
N GLN A 472 46.64 13.48 -66.13
CA GLN A 472 45.47 12.61 -66.12
C GLN A 472 45.37 11.81 -64.82
N HIS A 473 46.45 11.14 -64.40
CA HIS A 473 46.48 10.41 -63.13
C HIS A 473 46.25 11.33 -61.92
N LEU A 474 46.81 12.56 -61.92
CA LEU A 474 46.57 13.55 -60.87
C LEU A 474 45.08 13.94 -60.79
N VAL A 475 44.45 14.20 -61.94
CA VAL A 475 43.03 14.54 -62.03
C VAL A 475 42.14 13.36 -61.61
N GLU A 476 42.53 12.12 -61.89
CA GLU A 476 41.82 10.92 -61.42
C GLU A 476 41.97 10.70 -59.90
N ALA A 477 43.16 10.93 -59.34
CA ALA A 477 43.38 10.90 -57.89
C ALA A 477 42.54 11.98 -57.17
N LEU A 478 42.52 13.22 -57.68
CA LEU A 478 41.71 14.30 -57.13
C LEU A 478 40.20 14.04 -57.26
N ARG A 479 39.75 13.36 -58.33
CA ARG A 479 38.35 12.89 -58.46
C ARG A 479 38.03 11.81 -57.41
N ALA A 480 38.94 10.87 -57.18
CA ALA A 480 38.76 9.83 -56.18
C ALA A 480 38.67 10.43 -54.76
N GLU A 481 39.60 11.33 -54.40
CA GLU A 481 39.60 12.07 -53.14
C GLU A 481 38.32 12.90 -52.97
N SER A 482 37.91 13.66 -54.00
CA SER A 482 36.66 14.43 -53.98
C SER A 482 35.42 13.54 -53.80
N SER A 483 35.40 12.35 -54.40
CA SER A 483 34.31 11.38 -54.23
C SER A 483 34.24 10.81 -52.80
N LEU A 484 35.38 10.56 -52.17
CA LEU A 484 35.47 10.08 -50.80
C LEU A 484 35.09 11.18 -49.80
N LEU A 485 35.57 12.40 -50.01
CA LEU A 485 35.20 13.56 -49.19
C LEU A 485 33.70 13.85 -49.30
N LYS A 486 33.13 13.74 -50.50
CA LYS A 486 31.67 13.84 -50.70
C LYS A 486 30.93 12.72 -49.96
N ALA A 487 31.37 11.47 -50.04
CA ALA A 487 30.74 10.36 -49.33
C ALA A 487 30.78 10.56 -47.80
N HIS A 488 31.84 11.16 -47.27
CA HIS A 488 31.94 11.55 -45.86
C HIS A 488 30.93 12.63 -45.49
N VAL A 489 30.83 13.71 -46.29
CA VAL A 489 29.83 14.78 -46.09
C VAL A 489 28.39 14.25 -46.19
N ASP A 490 28.09 13.40 -47.18
CA ASP A 490 26.78 12.75 -47.35
C ASP A 490 26.45 11.80 -46.17
N SER A 491 27.46 11.25 -45.49
CA SER A 491 27.30 10.46 -44.26
C SER A 491 27.02 11.35 -43.04
N GLN A 492 27.82 12.40 -42.84
CA GLN A 492 27.62 13.37 -41.75
C GLN A 492 26.27 14.09 -41.87
N ALA A 493 25.81 14.42 -43.08
CA ALA A 493 24.50 15.02 -43.30
C ALA A 493 23.35 14.09 -42.86
N LYS A 494 23.48 12.77 -43.06
CA LYS A 494 22.50 11.78 -42.57
C LYS A 494 22.54 11.67 -41.05
N GLU A 495 23.73 11.63 -40.45
CA GLU A 495 23.89 11.57 -38.99
C GLU A 495 23.28 12.82 -38.32
N ILE A 496 23.60 14.02 -38.82
CA ILE A 496 23.02 15.29 -38.34
C ILE A 496 21.50 15.29 -38.50
N SER A 497 20.97 14.76 -39.60
CA SER A 497 19.51 14.63 -39.80
C SER A 497 18.87 13.65 -38.81
N GLN A 498 19.54 12.56 -38.45
CA GLN A 498 19.08 11.60 -37.46
C GLN A 498 19.12 12.18 -36.04
N GLN A 499 20.23 12.81 -35.65
CA GLN A 499 20.36 13.51 -34.36
C GLN A 499 19.30 14.62 -34.22
N LYS A 500 19.05 15.40 -35.28
CA LYS A 500 18.00 16.43 -35.31
C LYS A 500 16.59 15.86 -35.08
N GLN A 501 16.28 14.68 -35.65
CA GLN A 501 15.01 14.00 -35.42
C GLN A 501 14.90 13.48 -33.97
N GLN A 502 15.97 12.89 -33.42
CA GLN A 502 16.01 12.46 -32.02
C GLN A 502 15.82 13.64 -31.04
N ILE A 503 16.45 14.79 -31.30
CA ILE A 503 16.26 16.02 -30.51
C ILE A 503 14.80 16.50 -30.55
N LYS A 504 14.13 16.39 -31.71
CA LYS A 504 12.70 16.72 -31.84
C LYS A 504 11.83 15.78 -31.00
N GLU A 505 12.04 14.48 -31.09
CA GLU A 505 11.30 13.47 -30.32
C GLU A 505 11.53 13.59 -28.80
N LEU A 506 12.75 13.95 -28.38
CA LEU A 506 13.05 14.23 -26.97
C LEU A 506 12.35 15.49 -26.48
N LYS A 507 12.30 16.56 -27.29
CA LYS A 507 11.57 17.79 -26.95
C LYS A 507 10.05 17.55 -26.88
N GLU A 508 9.50 16.72 -27.75
CA GLU A 508 8.07 16.35 -27.71
C GLU A 508 7.74 15.52 -26.44
N LYS A 509 8.66 14.65 -26.00
CA LYS A 509 8.54 13.92 -24.73
C LYS A 509 8.67 14.82 -23.50
N ASP A 510 9.60 15.78 -23.53
CA ASP A 510 9.78 16.78 -22.47
C ASP A 510 8.52 17.65 -22.32
N GLN A 511 7.94 18.11 -23.44
CA GLN A 511 6.66 18.83 -23.43
C GLN A 511 5.53 17.98 -22.81
N MET A 512 5.33 16.74 -23.26
CA MET A 512 4.29 15.86 -22.69
C MET A 512 4.53 15.54 -21.20
N ALA A 513 5.78 15.47 -20.75
CA ALA A 513 6.12 15.28 -19.35
C ALA A 513 5.77 16.53 -18.51
N ASN A 514 6.06 17.72 -19.01
CA ASN A 514 5.70 18.98 -18.36
C ASN A 514 4.17 19.17 -18.30
N GLU A 515 3.44 18.93 -19.40
CA GLU A 515 1.96 18.97 -19.43
C GLU A 515 1.34 17.97 -18.43
N SER A 516 1.94 16.78 -18.26
CA SER A 516 1.53 15.79 -17.26
C SER A 516 1.80 16.25 -15.82
N VAL A 517 2.95 16.86 -15.55
CA VAL A 517 3.30 17.43 -14.23
C VAL A 517 2.40 18.62 -13.89
N GLU A 518 2.07 19.48 -14.84
CA GLU A 518 1.11 20.58 -14.64
C GLU A 518 -0.28 20.04 -14.28
N GLY A 519 -0.75 18.98 -14.95
CA GLY A 519 -2.00 18.28 -14.58
C GLY A 519 -1.98 17.76 -13.15
N LEU A 520 -0.94 17.00 -12.78
CA LEU A 520 -0.79 16.47 -11.42
C LEU A 520 -0.69 17.57 -10.35
N LEU A 521 -0.09 18.72 -10.66
CA LEU A 521 -0.07 19.88 -9.76
C LEU A 521 -1.46 20.50 -9.57
N THR A 522 -2.31 20.52 -10.61
CA THR A 522 -3.71 20.96 -10.46
C THR A 522 -4.55 19.97 -9.65
N ASP A 523 -4.35 18.66 -9.80
CA ASP A 523 -5.03 17.64 -8.99
C ASP A 523 -4.59 17.71 -7.51
N ILE A 524 -3.30 17.92 -7.24
CA ILE A 524 -2.78 18.13 -5.88
C ILE A 524 -3.42 19.37 -5.24
N ALA A 525 -3.46 20.50 -5.95
CA ALA A 525 -4.09 21.73 -5.42
C ALA A 525 -5.58 21.54 -5.11
N ALA A 526 -6.31 20.82 -5.96
CA ALA A 526 -7.72 20.49 -5.72
C ALA A 526 -7.91 19.58 -4.49
N ALA A 527 -7.02 18.60 -4.29
CA ALA A 527 -7.02 17.72 -3.13
C ALA A 527 -6.64 18.47 -1.84
N GLU A 528 -5.69 19.41 -1.89
CA GLU A 528 -5.33 20.28 -0.76
C GLU A 528 -6.49 21.19 -0.35
N GLU A 529 -7.20 21.80 -1.31
CA GLU A 529 -8.44 22.54 -1.03
C GLU A 529 -9.50 21.65 -0.37
N GLU A 530 -9.68 20.41 -0.85
CA GLU A 530 -10.63 19.48 -0.26
C GLU A 530 -10.25 19.09 1.18
N ILE A 531 -8.97 18.79 1.45
CA ILE A 531 -8.46 18.54 2.81
C ILE A 531 -8.73 19.73 3.74
N VAL A 532 -8.56 20.97 3.27
CA VAL A 532 -8.88 22.18 4.04
C VAL A 532 -10.38 22.29 4.33
N ARG A 533 -11.26 21.94 3.37
CA ARG A 533 -12.72 21.92 3.58
C ARG A 533 -13.13 20.88 4.63
N TRP A 534 -12.65 19.63 4.51
CA TRP A 534 -12.94 18.57 5.48
C TRP A 534 -12.41 18.90 6.88
N LYS A 535 -11.20 19.44 6.99
CA LYS A 535 -10.64 19.90 8.26
C LYS A 535 -11.48 21.01 8.90
N THR A 536 -11.92 21.99 8.11
CA THR A 536 -12.76 23.09 8.58
C THR A 536 -14.12 22.57 9.09
N ALA A 537 -14.72 21.60 8.39
CA ALA A 537 -15.97 20.96 8.83
C ALA A 537 -15.78 20.21 10.16
N ALA A 538 -14.71 19.43 10.31
CA ALA A 538 -14.41 18.71 11.55
C ALA A 538 -14.12 19.66 12.74
N GLU A 539 -13.46 20.79 12.50
CA GLU A 539 -13.24 21.82 13.53
C GLU A 539 -14.56 22.49 13.97
N GLN A 540 -15.50 22.71 13.04
CA GLN A 540 -16.84 23.21 13.33
C GLN A 540 -17.70 22.19 14.09
N GLU A 541 -17.69 20.91 13.69
CA GLU A 541 -18.40 19.84 14.40
C GLU A 541 -17.87 19.66 15.83
N ALA A 542 -16.54 19.66 16.00
CA ALA A 542 -15.93 19.61 17.32
C ALA A 542 -16.24 20.85 18.18
N ALA A 543 -16.43 22.02 17.57
CA ALA A 543 -16.87 23.23 18.27
C ALA A 543 -18.35 23.16 18.69
N ALA A 544 -19.22 22.63 17.83
CA ALA A 544 -20.63 22.39 18.14
C ALA A 544 -20.80 21.36 19.27
N GLY A 545 -20.03 20.27 19.24
CA GLY A 545 -19.99 19.26 20.31
C GLY A 545 -19.65 19.87 21.67
N ARG A 546 -18.57 20.66 21.75
CA ARG A 546 -18.19 21.36 22.99
C ARG A 546 -19.25 22.34 23.50
N ALA A 547 -19.96 23.03 22.59
CA ALA A 547 -21.06 23.92 22.97
C ALA A 547 -22.23 23.15 23.60
N VAL A 548 -22.60 22.01 23.02
CA VAL A 548 -23.64 21.11 23.55
C VAL A 548 -23.23 20.50 24.91
N GLU A 549 -21.98 20.06 25.06
CA GLU A 549 -21.45 19.61 26.35
C GLU A 549 -21.54 20.70 27.43
N GLN A 550 -21.20 21.94 27.08
CA GLN A 550 -21.26 23.08 28.00
C GLN A 550 -22.71 23.45 28.36
N GLU A 551 -23.65 23.37 27.42
CA GLU A 551 -25.09 23.54 27.68
C GLU A 551 -25.60 22.46 28.66
N PHE A 552 -25.29 21.18 28.42
CA PHE A 552 -25.62 20.08 29.36
C PHE A 552 -25.01 20.29 30.75
N LEU A 553 -23.75 20.73 30.85
CA LEU A 553 -23.11 21.02 32.14
C LEU A 553 -23.83 22.15 32.88
N THR A 554 -24.21 23.24 32.19
CA THR A 554 -25.00 24.31 32.83
C THR A 554 -26.39 23.85 33.23
N GLN A 555 -27.05 22.99 32.44
CA GLN A 555 -28.35 22.42 32.78
C GLN A 555 -28.28 21.55 34.04
N VAL A 556 -27.30 20.63 34.12
CA VAL A 556 -27.06 19.77 35.31
C VAL A 556 -26.70 20.60 36.54
N CYS A 557 -25.88 21.65 36.40
CA CYS A 557 -25.54 22.56 37.48
C CYS A 557 -26.79 23.33 37.99
N SER A 558 -27.64 23.81 37.07
CA SER A 558 -28.89 24.51 37.42
C SER A 558 -29.89 23.60 38.14
N GLN A 559 -30.06 22.35 37.70
CA GLN A 559 -30.87 21.36 38.42
C GLN A 559 -30.30 21.06 39.81
N SER A 560 -28.98 20.88 39.92
CA SER A 560 -28.31 20.60 41.19
C SER A 560 -28.52 21.74 42.20
N SER A 561 -28.41 22.99 41.73
CA SER A 561 -28.71 24.19 42.53
C SER A 561 -30.19 24.26 42.93
N PHE A 562 -31.11 23.93 42.01
CA PHE A 562 -32.55 23.92 42.29
C PHE A 562 -32.93 22.86 43.33
N TYR A 563 -32.39 21.64 43.23
CA TYR A 563 -32.57 20.59 44.24
C TYR A 563 -31.97 21.00 45.59
N PHE A 564 -30.81 21.66 45.61
CA PHE A 564 -30.18 22.13 46.85
C PHE A 564 -31.01 23.21 47.55
N ILE A 565 -31.50 24.21 46.81
CA ILE A 565 -32.40 25.25 47.33
C ILE A 565 -33.71 24.65 47.84
N HIS A 566 -34.30 23.70 47.09
CA HIS A 566 -35.52 23.03 47.49
C HIS A 566 -35.33 22.17 48.77
N ALA A 567 -34.17 21.51 48.91
CA ALA A 567 -33.81 20.80 50.12
C ALA A 567 -33.63 21.72 51.33
N MET A 568 -32.98 22.89 51.17
CA MET A 568 -32.87 23.89 52.24
C MET A 568 -34.25 24.40 52.70
N TYR A 569 -35.16 24.66 51.75
CA TYR A 569 -36.54 25.03 52.05
C TYR A 569 -37.30 23.94 52.81
N LEU A 570 -37.17 22.66 52.39
CA LEU A 570 -37.79 21.51 53.06
C LEU A 570 -37.26 21.25 54.47
N PHE A 571 -36.00 21.59 54.74
CA PHE A 571 -35.39 21.49 56.07
C PHE A 571 -35.57 22.74 56.95
N GLY A 572 -36.25 23.78 56.45
CA GLY A 572 -36.56 24.99 57.24
C GLY A 572 -35.34 25.84 57.58
N ILE A 573 -34.31 25.86 56.73
CA ILE A 573 -33.13 26.70 56.92
C ILE A 573 -33.42 28.10 56.34
N GLU A 574 -34.16 28.91 57.11
CA GLU A 574 -34.26 30.35 56.85
C GLU A 574 -32.91 31.03 57.19
N ASN A 575 -32.44 31.85 56.25
CA ASN A 575 -31.26 32.74 56.26
C ASN A 575 -30.25 32.61 57.42
N ILE A 576 -29.03 32.17 57.07
CA ILE A 576 -27.81 32.67 57.70
C ILE A 576 -27.26 33.77 56.78
N ASP A 577 -27.31 35.03 57.23
CA ASP A 577 -26.75 36.17 56.49
C ASP A 577 -25.20 36.15 56.52
N SER A 578 -24.56 36.10 55.35
CA SER A 578 -23.37 36.91 54.99
C SER A 578 -23.00 36.77 53.51
#